data_AF-K1S8K8-F1
#
_entry.id   AF-K1S8K8-F1
#
_cell.length_a   1.000
_cell.length_b   1.000
_cell.length_c   1.000
_cell.angle_alpha   90.00
_cell.angle_beta   90.00
_cell.angle_gamma   90.00
#
_symmetry.space_group_name_H-M   'P 1'
#
loop_
_entity.id
_entity.type
_entity.pdbx_description
1 polymer ?
#
loop_
_entity_poly.entity_id
_entity_poly.type
_entity_poly.pdbx_seq_one_letter_code
_entity_poly.pdbx_strand_id
1 'polypeptide(L)'
;AAMVESCELLEKAGYRPYYLYRQKGTLQNLENVGWCKPGYECLYNIYIMEEVHTILSAGAGGSTKLVAPGARHGKIERIFNYKYPTEYIDRFE
;
A
#
# COMPACT_ATOMS: atom_id res chain seq x y z
N ALA A 1 11.90 5.91 23.85
CA ALA A 1 11.42 7.13 24.53
C ALA A 1 10.73 8.07 23.54
N ALA A 2 11.44 8.70 22.59
CA ALA A 2 10.85 9.70 21.68
C ALA A 2 9.65 9.22 20.80
N MET A 3 9.66 7.97 20.32
CA MET A 3 8.55 7.45 19.51
C MET A 3 7.26 7.26 20.31
N VAL A 4 7.37 6.78 21.55
CA VAL A 4 6.21 6.62 22.45
C VAL A 4 5.59 7.98 22.77
N GLU A 5 6.43 8.96 23.08
CA GLU A 5 6.00 10.35 23.28
C GLU A 5 5.30 10.93 22.05
N SER A 6 5.83 10.66 20.84
CA SER A 6 5.20 11.10 19.59
C SER A 6 3.81 10.47 19.37
N CYS A 7 3.66 9.17 19.67
CA CYS A 7 2.36 8.51 19.62
C CYS A 7 1.36 9.12 20.62
N GLU A 8 1.78 9.37 21.86
CA GLU A 8 0.93 10.02 22.86
C GLU A 8 0.50 11.44 22.44
N LEU A 9 1.39 12.21 21.82
CA LEU A 9 1.07 13.54 21.30
C LEU A 9 0.02 13.48 20.18
N LEU A 10 0.14 12.49 19.28
CA LEU A 10 -0.84 12.28 18.21
C LEU A 10 -2.20 11.88 18.75
N GLU A 11 -2.26 10.96 19.73
CA GLU A 11 -3.50 10.56 20.38
C GLU A 11 -4.16 11.74 21.11
N LYS A 12 -3.39 12.53 21.87
CA LYS A 12 -3.88 13.75 22.55
C LYS A 12 -4.39 14.79 21.55
N ALA A 13 -3.81 14.85 20.35
CA ALA A 13 -4.28 15.69 19.25
C ALA A 13 -5.49 15.11 18.48
N GLY A 14 -6.02 13.95 18.90
CA GLY A 14 -7.20 13.32 18.34
C GLY A 14 -6.95 12.47 17.09
N TYR A 15 -5.69 12.17 16.77
CA TYR A 15 -5.35 11.21 15.73
C TYR A 15 -5.47 9.78 16.26
N ARG A 16 -5.80 8.86 15.37
CA ARG A 16 -5.82 7.42 15.65
C ARG A 16 -4.95 6.70 14.63
N PRO A 17 -4.22 5.65 15.07
CA PRO A 17 -3.55 4.77 14.13
C PRO A 17 -4.62 4.03 13.32
N TYR A 18 -4.46 3.95 12.00
CA TYR A 18 -5.46 3.35 11.10
C TYR A 18 -4.90 2.30 10.13
N TYR A 19 -3.58 2.22 9.99
CA TYR A 19 -2.93 1.10 9.30
C TYR A 19 -1.58 0.78 9.92
N LEU A 20 -1.15 -0.46 9.71
CA LEU A 20 0.16 -0.96 10.07
C LEU A 20 0.72 -1.79 8.91
N TYR A 21 1.93 -1.48 8.46
CA TYR A 21 2.66 -2.40 7.61
C TYR A 21 4.11 -2.59 8.10
N ARG A 22 4.63 -3.79 7.86
CA ARG A 22 5.99 -4.17 8.22
C ARG A 22 6.78 -4.42 6.95
N GLN A 23 7.81 -3.62 6.72
CA GLN A 23 8.71 -3.83 5.59
C GLN A 23 9.81 -4.82 5.97
N LYS A 24 10.09 -5.78 5.09
CA LYS A 24 11.22 -6.68 5.30
C LYS A 24 12.53 -5.88 5.17
N GLY A 25 13.40 -5.98 6.16
CA GLY A 25 14.72 -5.35 6.15
C GLY A 25 14.76 -3.91 6.68
N THR A 26 13.72 -3.43 7.38
CA THR A 26 13.84 -2.17 8.14
C THR A 26 14.77 -2.33 9.32
N LEU A 27 15.53 -1.26 9.61
CA LEU A 27 16.37 -1.18 10.80
C LEU A 27 15.50 -1.43 12.04
N GLN A 28 15.90 -2.41 12.86
CA GLN A 28 15.21 -2.84 14.07
C GLN A 28 13.76 -3.36 13.88
N ASN A 29 13.37 -3.74 12.66
CA ASN A 29 12.05 -4.32 12.36
C ASN A 29 10.88 -3.44 12.86
N LEU A 30 11.08 -2.12 12.84
CA LEU A 30 10.07 -1.16 13.27
C LEU A 30 8.88 -1.16 12.31
N GLU A 31 7.76 -0.72 12.86
CA GLU A 31 6.46 -0.68 12.23
C GLU A 31 6.21 0.66 11.54
N ASN A 32 5.64 0.63 10.33
CA ASN A 32 5.12 1.82 9.68
C ASN A 32 3.63 1.94 10.03
N VAL A 33 3.32 2.91 10.90
CA VAL A 33 1.97 3.18 11.39
C VAL A 33 1.46 4.46 10.73
N GLY A 34 0.31 4.37 10.06
CA GLY A 34 -0.41 5.54 9.59
C GLY A 34 -1.33 6.12 10.66
N TRP A 35 -1.34 7.44 10.78
CA TRP A 35 -2.21 8.18 11.69
C TRP A 35 -3.15 9.10 10.91
N CYS A 36 -4.41 9.18 11.33
CA CYS A 36 -5.39 10.10 10.76
C CYS A 36 -6.42 10.53 11.81
N LYS A 37 -7.17 11.60 11.53
CA LYS A 37 -8.37 11.92 12.33
C LYS A 37 -9.51 10.97 11.91
N PRO A 38 -10.44 10.65 12.83
CA PRO A 38 -11.60 9.81 12.50
C PRO A 38 -12.36 10.33 11.27
N GLY A 39 -12.67 9.43 10.33
CA GLY A 39 -13.37 9.76 9.08
C GLY A 39 -12.46 10.23 7.94
N TYR A 40 -11.14 10.32 8.16
CA TYR A 40 -10.13 10.67 7.16
C TYR A 40 -9.16 9.51 6.90
N GLU A 41 -9.58 8.28 7.18
CA GLU A 41 -8.82 7.08 6.90
C GLU A 41 -8.59 6.95 5.38
N CYS A 42 -7.34 6.73 4.97
CA CYS A 42 -7.06 6.41 3.56
C CYS A 42 -7.50 4.97 3.28
N LEU A 43 -8.74 4.80 2.82
CA LEU A 43 -9.31 3.50 2.48
C LEU A 43 -8.47 2.77 1.42
N TYR A 44 -7.91 3.52 0.47
CA TYR A 44 -7.03 2.95 -0.56
C TYR A 44 -5.83 2.22 0.05
N ASN A 45 -5.16 2.80 1.06
CA ASN A 45 -4.05 2.16 1.77
C ASN A 45 -4.50 0.84 2.41
N ILE A 46 -5.66 0.84 3.08
CA ILE A 46 -6.21 -0.36 3.70
C ILE A 46 -6.46 -1.44 2.63
N TYR A 47 -7.12 -1.08 1.53
CA TYR A 47 -7.52 -2.03 0.49
C TYR A 47 -6.36 -2.64 -0.28
N ILE A 48 -5.30 -1.87 -0.57
CA ILE A 48 -4.11 -2.41 -1.24
C ILE A 48 -3.39 -3.43 -0.35
N MET A 49 -3.30 -3.17 0.96
CA MET A 49 -2.67 -4.04 1.94
C MET A 49 -3.49 -5.30 2.24
N GLU A 50 -4.82 -5.18 2.34
CA GLU A 50 -5.73 -6.33 2.51
C GLU A 50 -5.86 -7.19 1.25
N GLU A 51 -5.30 -6.74 0.13
CA GLU A 51 -5.29 -7.44 -1.15
C GLU A 51 -6.68 -7.81 -1.67
N VAL A 52 -7.67 -6.95 -1.42
CA VAL A 52 -9.08 -7.18 -1.79
C VAL A 52 -9.50 -6.52 -3.10
N HIS A 53 -8.68 -5.64 -3.67
CA HIS A 53 -8.98 -4.91 -4.90
C HIS A 53 -7.94 -5.13 -5.99
N THR A 54 -8.43 -5.19 -7.23
CA THR A 54 -7.59 -5.10 -8.43
C THR A 54 -7.02 -3.69 -8.56
N ILE A 55 -5.73 -3.61 -8.88
CA ILE A 55 -5.00 -2.37 -9.14
C ILE A 55 -4.54 -2.41 -10.59
N LEU A 56 -5.05 -1.48 -11.39
CA LEU A 56 -4.62 -1.32 -12.77
C LEU A 56 -3.48 -0.30 -12.82
N SER A 57 -2.41 -0.65 -13.54
CA SER A 57 -1.26 0.22 -13.72
C SER A 57 -1.03 0.49 -15.21
N ALA A 58 -0.88 1.76 -15.54
CA ALA A 58 -0.53 2.24 -16.87
C ALA A 58 0.82 2.96 -16.82
N GLY A 59 1.61 2.86 -17.89
CA GLY A 59 2.94 3.44 -17.99
C GLY A 59 4.09 2.44 -17.81
N ALA A 60 5.27 2.89 -18.23
CA ALA A 60 6.50 2.10 -18.15
C ALA A 60 6.84 1.77 -16.69
N GLY A 61 7.18 0.51 -16.44
CA GLY A 61 7.44 -0.02 -15.10
C GLY A 61 6.20 -0.27 -14.25
N GLY A 62 4.99 -0.07 -14.81
CA GLY A 62 3.74 -0.36 -14.13
C GLY A 62 3.58 -1.84 -13.77
N SER A 63 2.84 -2.11 -12.69
CA SER A 63 2.46 -3.47 -12.29
C SER A 63 0.98 -3.51 -11.95
N THR A 64 0.22 -4.21 -12.77
CA THR A 64 -1.20 -4.48 -12.53
C THR A 64 -1.32 -5.67 -11.58
N LYS A 65 -2.07 -5.52 -10.49
CA LYS A 65 -2.41 -6.59 -9.53
C LYS A 65 -3.86 -6.98 -9.75
N LEU A 66 -4.12 -8.15 -10.31
CA LEU A 66 -5.47 -8.70 -10.44
C LEU A 66 -5.79 -9.55 -9.21
N VAL A 67 -6.92 -9.28 -8.59
CA VAL A 67 -7.43 -10.04 -7.43
C VAL A 67 -8.72 -10.74 -7.86
N ALA A 68 -8.80 -12.05 -7.61
CA ALA A 68 -10.01 -12.82 -7.88
C ALA A 68 -11.22 -12.28 -7.08
N PRO A 69 -12.36 -11.96 -7.73
CA PRO A 69 -13.54 -11.48 -7.03
C PRO A 69 -14.04 -12.47 -5.97
N GLY A 70 -14.52 -11.96 -4.84
CA GLY A 70 -15.22 -12.77 -3.83
C GLY A 70 -14.33 -13.59 -2.89
N ALA A 71 -13.00 -13.54 -3.01
CA ALA A 71 -12.08 -14.22 -2.11
C ALA A 71 -11.12 -13.22 -1.43
N ARG A 72 -11.25 -13.05 -0.11
CA ARG A 72 -10.22 -12.40 0.71
C ARG A 72 -8.99 -13.32 0.72
N HIS A 73 -7.82 -12.79 0.33
CA HIS A 73 -6.62 -13.58 0.02
C HIS A 73 -6.80 -14.59 -1.13
N GLY A 74 -7.66 -14.26 -2.10
CA GLY A 74 -7.80 -15.03 -3.34
C GLY A 74 -6.51 -15.06 -4.17
N LYS A 75 -6.53 -15.81 -5.27
CA LYS A 75 -5.40 -15.85 -6.20
C LYS A 75 -5.08 -14.42 -6.68
N ILE A 76 -3.82 -14.03 -6.53
CA ILE A 76 -3.29 -12.77 -7.03
C ILE A 76 -2.46 -13.04 -8.27
N GLU A 77 -2.78 -12.36 -9.36
CA GLU A 77 -2.01 -12.37 -10.59
C GLU A 77 -1.40 -10.99 -10.81
N ARG A 78 -0.13 -10.96 -11.27
CA ARG A 78 0.57 -9.71 -11.54
C ARG A 78 0.96 -9.65 -13.00
N ILE A 79 0.56 -8.57 -13.66
CA ILE A 79 0.97 -8.26 -15.04
C ILE A 79 1.95 -7.10 -14.97
N PHE A 80 3.16 -7.32 -15.43
CA PHE A 80 4.21 -6.30 -15.44
C PHE A 80 4.28 -5.64 -16.80
N ASN A 81 4.37 -4.32 -16.76
CA ASN A 81 4.56 -3.51 -17.94
C ASN A 81 6.05 -3.45 -18.31
N TYR A 82 6.38 -3.07 -19.55
CA TYR A 82 7.75 -2.85 -19.98
C TYR A 82 8.41 -1.82 -19.08
N LYS A 83 9.63 -2.11 -18.61
CA LYS A 83 10.34 -1.27 -17.66
C LYS A 83 10.80 0.04 -18.28
N TYR A 84 11.31 -0.01 -19.51
CA TYR A 84 11.90 1.14 -20.17
C TYR A 84 10.89 1.85 -21.08
N PRO A 85 10.91 3.20 -21.17
CA PRO A 85 9.95 3.95 -21.96
C PRO A 85 9.92 3.56 -23.45
N THR A 86 11.07 3.30 -24.06
CA THR A 86 11.13 2.89 -25.48
C THR A 86 10.42 1.56 -25.70
N GLU A 87 10.71 0.56 -24.86
CA GLU A 87 10.01 -0.73 -24.92
C GLU A 87 8.51 -0.57 -24.65
N TYR A 88 8.13 0.28 -23.70
CA TYR A 88 6.73 0.58 -23.40
C TYR A 88 5.98 1.18 -24.59
N ILE A 89 6.63 2.00 -25.41
CA ILE A 89 5.99 2.65 -26.55
C ILE A 89 5.96 1.70 -27.75
N ASP A 90 7.05 0.96 -27.98
CA ASP A 90 7.29 0.27 -29.25
C ASP A 90 6.86 -1.21 -29.26
N ARG A 91 6.57 -1.82 -28.09
CA ARG A 91 6.37 -3.29 -27.97
C ARG A 91 4.97 -3.75 -27.58
N PHE A 92 3.99 -2.85 -27.52
CA PHE A 92 2.59 -3.27 -27.48
C PHE A 92 2.10 -3.45 -28.91
N GLU A 93 1.92 -4.71 -29.33
CA GLU A 93 1.25 -5.09 -30.59
C GLU A 93 -0.27 -4.93 -30.49
#